data_AF-F2R6B2-F1
#
_entry.id   AF-F2R6B2-F1
#
_cell.length_a   1.000
_cell.length_b   1.000
_cell.length_c   1.000
_cell.angle_alpha   90.00
_cell.angle_beta   90.00
_cell.angle_gamma   90.00
#
_symmetry.space_group_name_H-M   'P 1'
#
loop_
_entity.id
_entity.type
_entity.pdbx_description
1 polymer ?
#
loop_
_entity_poly.entity_id
_entity_poly.type
_entity_poly.pdbx_seq_one_letter_code
_entity_poly.pdbx_strand_id
1 'polypeptide(L)'
;MVYTPTFAGETLTAAKFNSLLIEETMPWTDFAAIGSFASGFSAASYTPRMRKLRILGQERWEYEGRLAVTSGTIVANVNTTAFTFNVGFRPAFEHGWQVTGGSTGFFGVRAAISTGGLLQVGVPTGAGNTTNGVLLDGLFIDAPI
;
A
#
# COMPACT_ATOMS: atom_id res chain seq x y z
N MET A 1 -35.78 12.06 -27.31
CA MET A 1 -35.73 10.82 -26.49
C MET A 1 -34.32 10.73 -25.92
N VAL A 2 -34.16 10.77 -24.61
CA VAL A 2 -32.83 10.70 -23.96
C VAL A 2 -32.34 9.26 -24.08
N TYR A 3 -31.18 9.04 -24.69
CA TYR A 3 -30.58 7.71 -24.80
C TYR A 3 -30.15 7.21 -23.41
N THR A 4 -30.66 6.05 -23.00
CA THR A 4 -30.24 5.37 -21.78
C THR A 4 -29.40 4.15 -22.18
N PRO A 5 -28.09 4.13 -21.89
CA PRO A 5 -27.26 2.96 -22.19
C PRO A 5 -27.72 1.77 -21.34
N THR A 6 -27.79 0.59 -21.96
CA THR A 6 -28.11 -0.68 -21.29
C THR A 6 -26.94 -1.64 -21.45
N PHE A 7 -26.67 -2.45 -20.42
CA PHE A 7 -25.79 -3.61 -20.49
C PHE A 7 -26.57 -4.81 -20.00
N ALA A 8 -26.65 -5.87 -20.82
CA ALA A 8 -27.34 -7.12 -20.50
C ALA A 8 -28.81 -6.99 -20.01
N GLY A 9 -29.55 -6.00 -20.50
CA GLY A 9 -30.99 -5.87 -20.22
C GLY A 9 -31.35 -5.15 -18.91
N GLU A 10 -30.39 -4.59 -18.19
CA GLU A 10 -30.66 -3.75 -17.02
C GLU A 10 -30.46 -2.25 -17.31
N THR A 11 -31.31 -1.40 -16.72
CA THR A 11 -31.12 0.05 -16.69
C THR A 11 -29.92 0.38 -15.81
N LEU A 12 -28.85 0.90 -16.41
CA LEU A 12 -27.68 1.39 -15.68
C LEU A 12 -28.02 2.71 -14.98
N THR A 13 -28.22 2.66 -13.67
CA THR A 13 -28.25 3.87 -12.83
C THR A 13 -26.82 4.29 -12.48
N ALA A 14 -26.58 5.56 -12.16
CA ALA A 14 -25.25 6.02 -11.73
C ALA A 14 -24.70 5.22 -10.53
N ALA A 15 -25.59 4.81 -9.61
CA ALA A 15 -25.23 3.96 -8.47
C ALA A 15 -24.84 2.53 -8.89
N LYS A 16 -25.58 1.90 -9.82
CA LYS A 16 -25.24 0.58 -10.37
C LYS A 16 -23.96 0.61 -11.19
N PHE A 17 -23.73 1.67 -11.94
CA PHE A 17 -22.47 1.87 -12.66
C PHE A 17 -21.31 1.94 -11.64
N ASN A 18 -21.40 2.79 -10.62
CA ASN A 18 -20.36 2.91 -9.59
C ASN A 18 -20.06 1.58 -8.85
N SER A 19 -21.05 0.76 -8.52
CA SER A 19 -20.84 -0.56 -7.90
C SER A 19 -20.32 -1.65 -8.84
N LEU A 20 -20.55 -1.50 -10.16
CA LEU A 20 -19.96 -2.36 -11.19
C LEU A 20 -18.55 -1.91 -11.58
N LEU A 21 -18.22 -0.64 -11.33
CA LEU A 21 -16.93 -0.03 -11.64
C LEU A 21 -15.90 -0.27 -10.54
N ILE A 22 -16.30 -0.30 -9.26
CA ILE A 22 -15.40 -0.49 -8.10
C ILE A 22 -16.06 -1.42 -7.08
N GLU A 23 -15.40 -2.53 -6.78
CA GLU A 23 -15.78 -3.51 -5.75
C GLU A 23 -14.69 -3.57 -4.68
N GLU A 24 -15.03 -3.45 -3.39
CA GLU A 24 -14.07 -3.69 -2.30
C GLU A 24 -14.05 -5.18 -1.97
N THR A 25 -12.96 -5.87 -2.35
CA THR A 25 -12.79 -7.32 -2.14
C THR A 25 -12.13 -7.63 -0.80
N MET A 26 -11.50 -6.63 -0.17
CA MET A 26 -11.01 -6.68 1.19
C MET A 26 -11.08 -5.28 1.79
N PRO A 27 -11.78 -5.08 2.92
CA PRO A 27 -11.82 -3.79 3.58
C PRO A 27 -10.44 -3.41 4.11
N TRP A 28 -10.29 -2.15 4.53
CA TRP A 28 -9.09 -1.70 5.24
C TRP A 28 -8.80 -2.63 6.43
N THR A 29 -7.73 -3.39 6.28
CA THR A 29 -7.31 -4.44 7.21
C THR A 29 -5.93 -4.09 7.75
N ASP A 30 -5.80 -4.14 9.07
CA ASP A 30 -4.54 -3.83 9.77
C ASP A 30 -3.42 -4.78 9.35
N PHE A 31 -2.22 -4.23 9.18
CA PHE A 31 -1.03 -5.03 8.88
C PHE A 31 -0.82 -6.14 9.92
N ALA A 32 -1.10 -5.87 11.19
CA ALA A 32 -0.99 -6.85 12.27
C ALA A 32 -1.86 -8.11 12.04
N ALA A 33 -2.92 -8.03 11.23
CA ALA A 33 -3.79 -9.16 10.90
C ALA A 33 -3.35 -9.93 9.64
N ILE A 34 -2.48 -9.36 8.80
CA ILE A 34 -2.13 -9.90 7.46
C ILE A 34 -0.66 -10.25 7.30
N GLY A 35 0.09 -10.29 8.41
CA GLY A 35 1.49 -10.66 8.43
C GLY A 35 2.18 -10.28 9.75
N SER A 36 3.48 -10.06 9.69
CA SER A 36 4.30 -9.76 10.87
C SER A 36 5.32 -8.66 10.61
N PHE A 37 5.48 -7.76 11.58
CA PHE A 37 6.52 -6.73 11.57
C PHE A 37 7.90 -7.33 11.85
N ALA A 38 8.92 -6.81 11.18
CA ALA A 38 10.31 -7.06 11.54
C ALA A 38 10.68 -6.31 12.83
N SER A 39 11.79 -6.71 13.46
CA SER A 39 12.32 -6.00 14.63
C SER A 39 12.55 -4.51 14.33
N GLY A 40 12.18 -3.64 15.26
CA GLY A 40 12.30 -2.18 15.12
C GLY A 40 11.18 -1.52 14.31
N PHE A 41 10.18 -2.28 13.85
CA PHE A 41 8.98 -1.78 13.17
C PHE A 41 7.72 -2.14 13.95
N SER A 42 6.70 -1.28 13.90
CA SER A 42 5.41 -1.53 14.55
C SER A 42 4.27 -0.69 13.99
N ALA A 43 3.05 -0.96 14.48
CA ALA A 43 1.81 -0.23 14.17
C ALA A 43 1.47 0.87 15.20
N ALA A 44 2.45 1.41 15.93
CA ALA A 44 2.22 2.19 17.15
C ALA A 44 1.45 3.52 16.99
N SER A 45 1.41 4.11 15.79
CA SER A 45 0.70 5.37 15.52
C SER A 45 0.23 5.41 14.06
N TYR A 46 -1.01 5.84 13.83
CA TYR A 46 -1.65 5.80 12.50
C TYR A 46 -1.54 4.41 11.86
N THR A 47 -2.27 3.45 12.44
CA THR A 47 -2.16 2.02 12.14
C THR A 47 -2.05 1.75 10.63
N PRO A 48 -0.96 1.10 10.18
CA PRO A 48 -0.75 0.79 8.78
C PRO A 48 -1.77 -0.27 8.34
N ARG A 49 -2.45 0.02 7.24
CA ARG A 49 -3.58 -0.77 6.73
C ARG A 49 -3.45 -1.01 5.24
N MET A 50 -4.06 -2.08 4.78
CA MET A 50 -4.18 -2.45 3.37
C MET A 50 -5.64 -2.70 3.04
N ARG A 51 -6.08 -2.31 1.84
CA ARG A 51 -7.35 -2.78 1.27
C ARG A 51 -7.12 -3.37 -0.11
N LYS A 52 -8.08 -4.18 -0.57
CA LYS A 52 -8.12 -4.69 -1.94
C LYS A 52 -9.40 -4.23 -2.60
N LEU A 53 -9.25 -3.63 -3.76
CA LEU A 53 -10.32 -3.16 -4.62
C LEU A 53 -10.25 -3.91 -5.95
N ARG A 54 -11.37 -3.97 -6.65
CA ARG A 54 -11.45 -4.33 -8.06
C ARG A 54 -12.07 -3.17 -8.80
N ILE A 55 -11.26 -2.50 -9.62
CA ILE A 55 -11.64 -1.34 -10.43
C ILE A 55 -11.71 -1.79 -11.88
N LEU A 56 -12.89 -1.71 -12.52
CA LEU A 56 -13.08 -2.15 -13.90
C LEU A 56 -12.64 -3.60 -14.16
N GLY A 57 -12.82 -4.48 -13.17
CA GLY A 57 -12.37 -5.87 -13.25
C GLY A 57 -10.87 -6.09 -12.98
N GLN A 58 -10.07 -5.03 -12.86
CA GLN A 58 -8.65 -5.08 -12.48
C GLN A 58 -8.49 -4.94 -10.97
N GLU A 59 -7.68 -5.79 -10.37
CA GLU A 59 -7.42 -5.72 -8.93
C GLU A 59 -6.43 -4.58 -8.62
N ARG A 60 -6.70 -3.86 -7.53
CA ARG A 60 -5.85 -2.80 -7.00
C ARG A 60 -5.71 -2.97 -5.50
N TRP A 61 -4.48 -2.98 -5.02
CA TRP A 61 -4.16 -2.98 -3.60
C TRP A 61 -3.76 -1.59 -3.19
N GLU A 62 -4.33 -1.08 -2.11
CA GLU A 62 -4.00 0.24 -1.58
C GLU A 62 -3.51 0.12 -0.16
N TYR A 63 -2.62 1.04 0.21
CA TYR A 63 -2.02 1.11 1.52
C TYR A 63 -2.24 2.50 2.12
N GLU A 64 -2.39 2.55 3.43
CA GLU A 64 -2.52 3.78 4.19
C GLU A 64 -1.85 3.67 5.56
N GLY A 65 -1.73 4.80 6.23
CA GLY A 65 -1.19 4.91 7.57
C GLY A 65 0.34 4.93 7.57
N ARG A 66 0.91 4.47 8.68
CA ARG A 66 2.32 4.68 8.98
C ARG A 66 2.94 3.48 9.67
N LEU A 67 4.09 3.05 9.17
CA LEU A 67 4.99 2.18 9.92
C LEU A 67 5.72 3.03 10.95
N ALA A 68 5.56 2.72 12.24
CA ALA A 68 6.41 3.29 13.29
C ALA A 68 7.77 2.58 13.26
N VAL A 69 8.83 3.36 13.38
CA VAL A 69 10.21 2.88 13.27
C VAL A 69 10.98 3.28 14.52
N THR A 70 11.68 2.33 15.14
CA THR A 70 12.64 2.64 16.19
C THR A 70 13.88 3.27 15.55
N SER A 71 14.29 4.46 16.02
CA SER A 71 15.55 5.09 15.57
C SER A 71 16.70 4.10 15.74
N GLY A 72 17.56 3.97 14.73
CA GLY A 72 18.55 2.88 14.69
C GLY A 72 18.24 1.81 13.63
N THR A 73 16.96 1.59 13.33
CA THR A 73 16.51 0.39 12.59
C THR A 73 16.80 0.47 11.10
N ILE A 74 16.57 1.62 10.47
CA ILE A 74 16.79 1.78 9.02
C ILE A 74 18.19 2.36 8.80
N VAL A 75 19.04 1.57 8.16
CA VAL A 75 20.37 2.02 7.74
C VAL A 75 20.24 2.80 6.42
N ALA A 76 20.89 3.95 6.33
CA ALA A 76 20.85 4.79 5.13
C ALA A 76 21.41 4.06 3.90
N ASN A 77 20.76 4.27 2.75
CA ASN A 77 21.05 3.62 1.45
C ASN A 77 21.00 2.07 1.47
N VAL A 78 20.29 1.48 2.43
CA VAL A 78 20.11 0.04 2.54
C VAL A 78 18.61 -0.27 2.62
N ASN A 79 18.16 -1.27 1.84
CA ASN A 79 16.81 -1.80 1.97
C ASN A 79 16.71 -2.60 3.26
N THR A 80 15.85 -2.16 4.18
CA THR A 80 15.55 -2.83 5.44
C THR A 80 14.16 -3.43 5.35
N THR A 81 14.03 -4.73 5.62
CA THR A 81 12.71 -5.40 5.67
C THR A 81 11.93 -4.87 6.87
N ALA A 82 10.77 -4.27 6.60
CA ALA A 82 9.89 -3.71 7.63
C ALA A 82 8.77 -4.67 8.04
N PHE A 83 8.26 -5.43 7.08
CA PHE A 83 7.09 -6.28 7.28
C PHE A 83 7.10 -7.49 6.33
N THR A 84 6.55 -8.61 6.78
CA THR A 84 6.37 -9.83 5.97
C THR A 84 4.89 -10.18 5.89
N PHE A 85 4.34 -10.13 4.67
CA PHE A 85 2.95 -10.50 4.40
C PHE A 85 2.74 -12.02 4.42
N ASN A 86 1.60 -12.45 4.95
CA ASN A 86 1.11 -13.82 4.83
C ASN A 86 0.81 -14.15 3.35
N VAL A 87 0.81 -15.44 2.99
CA VAL A 87 0.74 -15.91 1.59
C VAL A 87 -0.43 -15.29 0.79
N GLY A 88 -1.61 -15.11 1.39
CA GLY A 88 -2.78 -14.51 0.72
C GLY A 88 -2.71 -12.99 0.45
N PHE A 89 -1.62 -12.34 0.86
CA PHE A 89 -1.41 -10.89 0.75
C PHE A 89 -0.07 -10.56 0.08
N ARG A 90 0.44 -11.45 -0.77
CA ARG A 90 1.70 -11.28 -1.51
C ARG A 90 1.41 -10.98 -2.98
N PRO A 91 2.04 -9.95 -3.57
CA PRO A 91 1.89 -9.70 -4.99
C PRO A 91 2.61 -10.78 -5.81
N ALA A 92 2.15 -11.02 -7.03
CA ALA A 92 2.76 -11.95 -7.97
C ALA A 92 4.09 -11.43 -8.54
N PHE A 93 4.27 -10.10 -8.57
CA PHE A 93 5.46 -9.42 -9.08
C PHE A 93 6.04 -8.46 -8.03
N GLU A 94 7.30 -8.07 -8.20
CA GLU A 94 7.90 -7.04 -7.37
C GLU A 94 7.34 -5.66 -7.74
N HIS A 95 6.94 -4.88 -6.73
CA HIS A 95 6.49 -3.51 -6.91
C HIS A 95 7.34 -2.57 -6.08
N GLY A 96 7.68 -1.42 -6.65
CA GLY A 96 8.49 -0.39 -6.01
C GLY A 96 7.83 0.97 -6.08
N TRP A 97 7.98 1.74 -5.01
CA TRP A 97 7.58 3.14 -4.94
C TRP A 97 8.78 3.98 -4.55
N GLN A 98 8.84 5.16 -5.17
CA GLN A 98 9.70 6.23 -4.74
C GLN A 98 8.80 7.40 -4.37
N VAL A 99 8.58 7.58 -3.08
CA VAL A 99 7.78 8.71 -2.58
C VAL A 99 8.76 9.86 -2.39
N THR A 100 8.68 10.93 -3.17
CA THR A 100 9.55 12.11 -3.03
C THR A 100 8.73 13.36 -2.77
N GLY A 101 8.96 14.03 -1.63
CA GLY A 101 8.46 15.37 -1.37
C GLY A 101 9.50 16.41 -1.77
N GLY A 102 9.18 17.31 -2.70
CA GLY A 102 10.10 18.37 -3.16
C GLY A 102 10.19 19.59 -2.24
N SER A 103 9.31 19.69 -1.23
CA SER A 103 9.17 20.90 -0.39
C SER A 103 8.73 20.62 1.06
N THR A 104 8.70 19.36 1.48
CA THR A 104 8.30 18.98 2.83
C THR A 104 9.53 18.60 3.67
N GLY A 105 9.45 18.71 5.00
CA GLY A 105 10.52 18.25 5.91
C GLY A 105 10.68 16.72 5.96
N PHE A 106 10.16 15.99 4.97
CA PHE A 106 10.23 14.53 4.86
C PHE A 106 11.19 14.15 3.73
N PHE A 107 12.05 13.17 4.01
CA PHE A 107 12.90 12.59 2.98
C PHE A 107 12.10 11.65 2.09
N GLY A 108 12.47 11.59 0.82
CA GLY A 108 11.91 10.59 -0.05
C GLY A 108 12.30 9.19 0.39
N VAL A 109 11.34 8.26 0.42
CA VAL A 109 11.56 6.87 0.86
C VAL A 109 11.39 5.96 -0.33
N ARG A 110 12.34 5.03 -0.50
CA ARG A 110 12.16 3.89 -1.38
C ARG A 110 11.38 2.83 -0.61
N ALA A 111 10.26 2.37 -1.15
CA ALA A 111 9.55 1.21 -0.65
C ALA A 111 9.48 0.15 -1.76
N ALA A 112 9.57 -1.13 -1.42
CA ALA A 112 9.36 -2.21 -2.37
C ALA A 112 8.68 -3.40 -1.68
N ILE A 113 7.81 -4.10 -2.38
CA ILE A 113 7.25 -5.39 -1.95
C ILE A 113 7.70 -6.46 -2.91
N SER A 114 8.42 -7.47 -2.41
CA SER A 114 8.83 -8.62 -3.21
C SER A 114 7.70 -9.65 -3.34
N THR A 115 7.84 -10.58 -4.28
CA THR A 115 6.93 -11.73 -4.45
C THR A 115 6.89 -12.66 -3.24
N GLY A 116 7.94 -12.63 -2.41
CA GLY A 116 7.97 -13.30 -1.11
C GLY A 116 7.12 -12.61 -0.03
N GLY A 117 6.50 -11.47 -0.33
CA GLY A 117 5.72 -10.67 0.60
C GLY A 117 6.58 -9.82 1.54
N LEU A 118 7.84 -9.52 1.17
CA LEU A 118 8.70 -8.68 2.01
C LEU A 118 8.51 -7.22 1.63
N LEU A 119 7.90 -6.44 2.52
CA LEU A 119 7.92 -4.97 2.43
C LEU A 119 9.26 -4.47 2.92
N GLN A 120 10.04 -3.89 2.01
CA GLN A 120 11.34 -3.32 2.27
C GLN A 120 11.28 -1.80 2.12
N VAL A 121 11.97 -1.09 3.00
CA VAL A 121 12.07 0.36 2.98
C VAL A 121 13.52 0.80 3.02
N GLY A 122 13.84 1.89 2.33
CA GLY A 122 15.16 2.49 2.29
C GLY A 122 15.07 4.00 2.32
N VAL A 123 15.97 4.63 3.08
CA VAL A 123 16.04 6.10 3.23
C VAL A 123 17.39 6.62 2.72
N PRO A 124 17.46 7.86 2.22
CA PRO A 124 18.70 8.45 1.74
C PRO A 124 19.64 8.78 2.92
N THR A 125 20.94 8.98 2.63
CA THR A 125 21.95 9.42 3.62
C THR A 125 21.49 10.60 4.47
N GLY A 126 20.82 11.59 3.85
CA GLY A 126 20.36 12.80 4.53
C GLY A 126 19.33 12.56 5.64
N ALA A 127 18.59 11.45 5.60
CA ALA A 127 17.66 11.07 6.67
C ALA A 127 18.37 10.61 7.95
N GLY A 128 19.64 10.20 7.85
CA GLY A 128 20.39 9.63 8.96
C GLY A 128 19.69 8.42 9.59
N ASN A 129 20.02 8.13 10.85
CA ASN A 129 19.45 7.02 11.60
C ASN A 129 18.31 7.45 12.57
N THR A 130 17.73 8.61 12.31
CA THR A 130 16.68 9.23 13.16
C THR A 130 15.27 9.01 12.61
N THR A 131 15.14 8.25 11.52
CA THR A 131 13.83 7.90 10.94
C THR A 131 12.97 7.20 11.99
N ASN A 132 11.81 7.81 12.29
CA ASN A 132 10.88 7.30 13.28
C ASN A 132 9.55 6.84 12.67
N GLY A 133 9.40 6.96 11.36
CA GLY A 133 8.36 6.25 10.63
C GLY A 133 8.37 6.44 9.13
N VAL A 134 7.60 5.58 8.46
CA VAL A 134 7.43 5.56 7.01
C VAL A 134 5.95 5.64 6.70
N LEU A 135 5.55 6.66 5.93
CA LEU A 135 4.17 6.83 5.48
C LEU A 135 3.88 5.88 4.32
N LEU A 136 2.70 5.27 4.34
CA LEU A 136 2.20 4.38 3.29
C LEU A 136 1.06 5.02 2.49
N ASP A 137 0.62 6.22 2.87
CA ASP A 137 -0.50 6.90 2.25
C ASP A 137 -0.29 7.12 0.75
N GLY A 138 -1.27 6.69 -0.04
CA GLY A 138 -1.25 6.83 -1.50
C GLY A 138 -0.37 5.81 -2.22
N LEU A 139 0.23 4.85 -1.51
CA LEU A 139 0.86 3.71 -2.16
C LEU A 139 -0.22 2.74 -2.65
N PHE A 140 -0.05 2.25 -3.87
CA PHE A 140 -0.93 1.26 -4.45
C PHE A 140 -0.20 0.35 -5.43
N ILE A 141 -0.74 -0.85 -5.62
CA ILE A 141 -0.37 -1.79 -6.67
C ILE A 141 -1.60 -1.99 -7.55
N ASP A 142 -1.50 -1.65 -8.83
CA ASP A 142 -2.46 -2.09 -9.83
C ASP A 142 -2.00 -3.44 -10.41
N ALA A 143 -2.95 -4.33 -10.68
CA ALA A 143 -2.71 -5.70 -11.16
C ALA A 143 -1.64 -6.46 -10.33
N PRO A 144 -1.88 -6.67 -9.02
CA PRO A 144 -0.97 -7.40 -8.13
C PRO A 144 -0.91 -8.91 -8.38
N ILE A 145 -1.74 -9.44 -9.30
CA ILE A 145 -1.89 -10.86 -9.66
C ILE A 145 -1.31 -11.10 -11.06
#